data_AF-A0A8H6TC76-F1
#
_entry.id   AF-A0A8H6TC76-F1
#
_cell.length_a   1.000
_cell.length_b   1.000
_cell.length_c   1.000
_cell.angle_alpha   90.00
_cell.angle_beta   90.00
_cell.angle_gamma   90.00
#
_symmetry.space_group_name_H-M   'P 1'
#
loop_
_entity.id
_entity.type
_entity.pdbx_description
1 polymer ?
#
loop_
_entity_poly.entity_id
_entity_poly.type
_entity_poly.pdbx_seq_one_letter_code
_entity_poly.pdbx_strand_id
1 'polypeptide(L)'
;MAYNLVSSEKHHGWRRYRYRSIVFWGTGVLLAGLILLALEQNGNMVSSRFTAGGKPVPNEADAELEVLLPPPPKKRAYIRAASLGTEGFGSILQHFKACIVFSTALSSNLILSWDTVDVNDVNVYSTSKIYNERIPKDELTGMDLTKACRIQDHISHGERIKLTRALCNGEGWAAERMDGIAMQMNDCTSIIDLENDELIQDMNGCVMPWVRERLSPHFTLPPPLNTGLPPTRPVTVGVHIRWGDTAIAPTNSTFDPATHNFYGSMTLPHISQVLADLVATYPEHGVQITIAMERADARVLDWLELSPGTYTLLDSMDVLGDLQQLSANDVLLLGESSYGVLAHLVAPGPGLTIVEGGGLGKFSNTSGWGRHVVYMEKYTPSSVRLLEVPVGS
;
A
#
# COMPACT_ATOMS: atom_id res chain seq x y z
N MET A 1 -44.40 -12.74 -11.34
CA MET A 1 -43.76 -13.71 -10.43
C MET A 1 -42.77 -12.96 -9.55
N ALA A 2 -42.80 -13.18 -8.24
CA ALA A 2 -41.75 -12.71 -7.33
C ALA A 2 -40.73 -13.85 -7.15
N TYR A 3 -39.46 -13.58 -7.40
CA TYR A 3 -38.37 -14.50 -7.12
C TYR A 3 -37.69 -14.05 -5.83
N ASN A 4 -37.56 -14.95 -4.86
CA ASN A 4 -36.72 -14.68 -3.70
C ASN A 4 -35.31 -15.16 -3.99
N LEU A 5 -34.35 -14.24 -3.90
CA LEU A 5 -32.94 -14.59 -3.85
C LEU A 5 -32.70 -15.38 -2.57
N VAL A 6 -32.28 -16.64 -2.71
CA VAL A 6 -32.09 -17.55 -1.57
C VAL A 6 -30.67 -17.44 -1.03
N SER A 7 -29.67 -17.29 -1.90
CA SER A 7 -28.30 -17.01 -1.49
C SER A 7 -27.48 -16.43 -2.65
N SER A 8 -26.42 -15.72 -2.31
CA SER A 8 -25.34 -15.37 -3.23
C SER A 8 -24.01 -15.87 -2.66
N GLU A 9 -23.29 -16.69 -3.41
CA GLU A 9 -21.95 -17.16 -3.04
C GLU A 9 -20.91 -16.65 -4.03
N LYS A 10 -19.74 -16.26 -3.50
CA LYS A 10 -18.65 -15.69 -4.27
C LYS A 10 -17.54 -16.74 -4.38
N HIS A 11 -17.29 -17.24 -5.59
CA HIS A 11 -16.20 -18.18 -5.85
C HIS A 11 -15.37 -17.67 -7.03
N HIS A 12 -14.05 -17.53 -6.82
CA HIS A 12 -13.06 -17.28 -7.87
C HIS A 12 -13.48 -16.26 -8.96
N GLY A 13 -13.92 -15.07 -8.55
CA GLY A 13 -14.25 -13.98 -9.48
C GLY A 13 -15.65 -14.03 -10.11
N TRP A 14 -16.44 -15.07 -9.84
CA TRP A 14 -17.83 -15.21 -10.29
C TRP A 14 -18.81 -15.07 -9.11
N ARG A 15 -20.00 -14.55 -9.39
CA ARG A 15 -21.11 -14.54 -8.42
C ARG A 15 -22.12 -15.61 -8.81
N ARG A 16 -22.37 -16.53 -7.89
CA ARG A 16 -23.38 -17.57 -8.03
C ARG A 16 -24.66 -17.09 -7.36
N TYR A 17 -25.77 -17.06 -8.10
CA TYR A 17 -27.07 -16.65 -7.58
C TYR A 17 -28.01 -17.86 -7.53
N ARG A 18 -28.58 -18.13 -6.35
CA ARG A 18 -29.63 -19.15 -6.19
C ARG A 18 -30.99 -18.49 -6.09
N TYR A 19 -31.90 -18.86 -6.99
CA TYR A 19 -33.29 -18.40 -6.98
C TYR A 19 -34.22 -19.57 -6.70
N ARG A 20 -35.24 -19.35 -5.86
CA ARG A 20 -36.39 -20.26 -5.72
C ARG A 20 -37.60 -19.68 -6.44
N SER A 21 -38.22 -20.48 -7.30
CA SER A 21 -39.50 -20.16 -7.93
C SER A 21 -40.66 -20.51 -7.00
N ILE A 22 -41.62 -19.59 -6.85
CA ILE A 22 -42.95 -19.89 -6.30
C ILE A 22 -43.89 -20.00 -7.50
N VAL A 23 -44.32 -21.22 -7.84
CA VAL A 23 -45.20 -21.48 -8.99
C VAL A 23 -46.67 -21.30 -8.57
N PHE A 24 -47.33 -20.27 -9.09
CA PHE A 24 -48.79 -20.32 -9.28
C PHE A 24 -49.05 -20.95 -10.65
N TRP A 25 -49.84 -22.03 -10.64
CA TRP A 25 -50.17 -22.80 -11.84
C TRP A 25 -50.97 -21.98 -12.85
N GLY A 26 -50.53 -22.01 -14.10
CA GLY A 26 -51.18 -21.38 -15.26
C GLY A 26 -50.25 -20.41 -15.97
N THR A 27 -49.94 -20.68 -17.25
CA THR A 27 -49.14 -19.83 -18.20
C THR A 27 -47.59 -19.85 -18.11
N GLY A 28 -47.00 -20.96 -17.65
CA GLY A 28 -45.53 -21.09 -17.48
C GLY A 28 -44.67 -21.30 -18.75
N VAL A 29 -45.24 -21.58 -19.93
CA VAL A 29 -44.44 -22.00 -21.10
C VAL A 29 -44.05 -20.84 -22.04
N LEU A 30 -44.79 -19.73 -22.03
CA LEU A 30 -44.55 -18.61 -22.96
C LEU A 30 -43.47 -17.62 -22.48
N LEU A 31 -43.19 -17.53 -21.17
CA LEU A 31 -42.26 -16.53 -20.62
C LEU A 31 -40.80 -17.03 -20.53
N ALA A 32 -40.57 -18.33 -20.36
CA ALA A 32 -39.22 -18.91 -20.41
C ALA A 32 -38.58 -18.75 -21.81
N GLY A 33 -39.39 -18.84 -22.87
CA GLY A 33 -38.96 -18.54 -24.23
C GLY A 33 -38.56 -17.07 -24.44
N LEU A 34 -39.25 -16.13 -23.80
CA LEU A 34 -38.94 -14.69 -23.91
C LEU A 34 -37.63 -14.30 -23.20
N ILE A 35 -37.30 -14.95 -22.08
CA ILE A 35 -36.03 -14.73 -21.37
C ILE A 35 -34.85 -15.31 -22.15
N LEU A 36 -35.01 -16.50 -22.75
CA LEU A 36 -33.98 -17.10 -23.62
C LEU A 36 -33.75 -16.26 -24.89
N LEU A 37 -34.81 -15.74 -25.51
CA LEU A 37 -34.70 -14.85 -26.69
C LEU A 37 -34.05 -13.50 -26.37
N ALA A 38 -34.30 -12.92 -25.19
CA ALA A 38 -33.66 -11.68 -24.76
C ALA A 38 -32.16 -11.86 -24.41
N LEU A 39 -31.75 -13.08 -24.07
CA LEU A 39 -30.35 -13.42 -23.76
C LEU A 39 -29.53 -13.79 -25.01
N GLU A 40 -30.16 -14.43 -26.02
CA GLU A 40 -29.53 -14.65 -27.34
C GLU A 40 -29.29 -13.33 -28.09
N GLN A 41 -30.20 -12.35 -28.00
CA GLN A 41 -30.03 -11.05 -28.66
C GLN A 41 -28.86 -10.20 -28.10
N ASN A 42 -28.38 -10.50 -26.89
CA ASN A 42 -27.25 -9.82 -26.25
C ASN A 42 -25.92 -10.58 -26.37
N GLY A 43 -25.84 -11.62 -27.22
CA GLY A 43 -24.59 -12.32 -27.54
C GLY A 43 -24.06 -13.25 -26.43
N ASN A 44 -24.89 -13.60 -25.44
CA ASN A 44 -24.50 -14.51 -24.36
C ASN A 44 -24.78 -15.97 -24.77
N MET A 45 -23.73 -16.81 -24.76
CA MET A 45 -23.87 -18.25 -25.00
C MET A 45 -24.55 -18.94 -23.80
N VAL A 46 -25.72 -19.53 -24.02
CA VAL A 46 -26.41 -20.39 -23.05
C VAL A 46 -26.13 -21.85 -23.42
N SER A 47 -25.35 -22.57 -22.60
CA SER A 47 -25.18 -24.03 -22.73
C SER A 47 -26.17 -24.74 -21.82
N SER A 48 -27.21 -25.37 -22.38
CA SER A 48 -28.02 -26.34 -21.65
C SER A 48 -27.56 -27.77 -21.99
N ARG A 49 -27.19 -28.56 -20.97
CA ARG A 49 -26.95 -30.00 -21.14
C ARG A 49 -28.18 -30.76 -20.62
N PHE A 50 -28.93 -31.39 -21.52
CA PHE A 50 -29.92 -32.40 -21.16
C PHE A 50 -29.31 -33.80 -21.33
N THR A 51 -29.10 -34.52 -20.23
CA THR A 51 -28.79 -35.96 -20.26
C THR A 51 -30.09 -36.76 -20.15
N ALA A 52 -30.46 -37.47 -21.21
CA ALA A 52 -31.59 -38.40 -21.23
C ALA A 52 -31.15 -39.80 -20.77
N GLY A 53 -31.79 -40.34 -19.73
CA GLY A 53 -31.60 -41.75 -19.35
C GLY A 53 -32.18 -42.15 -17.98
N GLY A 54 -33.46 -42.57 -17.96
CA GLY A 54 -33.92 -43.76 -17.22
C GLY A 54 -34.34 -43.70 -15.73
N LYS A 55 -35.67 -43.49 -15.52
CA LYS A 55 -36.55 -43.90 -14.38
C LYS A 55 -36.43 -43.20 -13.00
N PRO A 56 -37.53 -43.17 -12.23
CA PRO A 56 -38.69 -42.27 -12.29
C PRO A 56 -38.52 -41.02 -11.37
N VAL A 57 -39.05 -39.88 -11.83
CA VAL A 57 -38.84 -38.52 -11.26
C VAL A 57 -39.59 -38.32 -9.94
N PRO A 58 -38.92 -38.00 -8.82
CA PRO A 58 -39.54 -37.34 -7.68
C PRO A 58 -39.62 -35.83 -7.96
N ASN A 59 -40.83 -35.26 -7.93
CA ASN A 59 -41.18 -33.84 -7.90
C ASN A 59 -40.29 -32.87 -8.71
N GLU A 60 -40.81 -32.46 -9.88
CA GLU A 60 -40.39 -31.24 -10.58
C GLU A 60 -40.40 -30.01 -9.65
N ALA A 61 -39.24 -29.39 -9.40
CA ALA A 61 -39.14 -27.94 -9.09
C ALA A 61 -37.72 -27.35 -8.95
N ASP A 62 -36.62 -28.11 -8.99
CA ASP A 62 -35.27 -27.53 -8.84
C ASP A 62 -34.52 -27.48 -10.17
N ALA A 63 -34.94 -26.60 -11.08
CA ALA A 63 -34.12 -26.21 -12.22
C ALA A 63 -33.09 -25.18 -11.75
N GLU A 64 -31.86 -25.62 -11.45
CA GLU A 64 -30.74 -24.72 -11.18
C GLU A 64 -30.37 -23.96 -12.47
N LEU A 65 -30.71 -22.67 -12.53
CA LEU A 65 -30.28 -21.78 -13.61
C LEU A 65 -28.97 -21.10 -13.19
N GLU A 66 -27.86 -21.58 -13.72
CA GLU A 66 -26.53 -21.00 -13.47
C GLU A 66 -26.29 -19.84 -14.45
N VAL A 67 -26.56 -18.60 -14.01
CA VAL A 67 -26.29 -17.40 -14.82
C VAL A 67 -24.92 -16.85 -14.43
N LEU A 68 -23.93 -17.07 -15.30
CA LEU A 68 -22.62 -16.43 -15.20
C LEU A 68 -22.72 -15.01 -15.76
N LEU A 69 -22.95 -14.04 -14.87
CA LEU A 69 -22.82 -12.63 -15.24
C LEU A 69 -21.32 -12.29 -15.38
N PRO A 70 -20.92 -11.47 -16.38
CA PRO A 70 -19.58 -10.91 -16.41
C PRO A 70 -19.34 -10.12 -15.11
N PRO A 71 -18.09 -10.08 -14.61
CA PRO A 71 -17.79 -9.26 -13.45
C PRO A 71 -18.22 -7.81 -13.74
N PRO A 72 -18.80 -7.11 -12.75
CA PRO A 72 -19.10 -5.70 -12.92
C PRO A 72 -17.82 -4.98 -13.35
N PRO A 73 -17.91 -3.99 -14.27
CA PRO A 73 -16.73 -3.22 -14.66
C PRO A 73 -16.09 -2.66 -13.40
N LYS A 74 -14.77 -2.89 -13.23
CA LYS A 74 -14.03 -2.34 -12.09
C LYS A 74 -14.18 -0.82 -12.14
N LYS A 75 -14.74 -0.20 -11.10
CA LYS A 75 -14.75 1.26 -10.97
C LYS A 75 -13.30 1.75 -10.95
N ARG A 76 -13.02 2.83 -11.66
CA ARG A 76 -11.67 3.41 -11.79
C ARG A 76 -11.66 4.78 -11.13
N ALA A 77 -10.58 5.10 -10.43
CA ALA A 77 -10.36 6.41 -9.85
C ALA A 77 -9.03 6.96 -10.37
N TYR A 78 -9.06 8.16 -10.96
CA TYR A 78 -7.87 8.82 -11.46
C TYR A 78 -7.43 9.90 -10.49
N ILE A 79 -6.13 9.93 -10.18
CA ILE A 79 -5.57 11.10 -9.51
C ILE A 79 -5.31 12.16 -10.55
N ARG A 80 -5.83 13.36 -10.34
CA ARG A 80 -5.35 14.53 -11.09
C ARG A 80 -4.19 15.13 -10.30
N ALA A 81 -2.98 14.72 -10.63
CA ALA A 81 -1.79 15.37 -10.10
C ALA A 81 -1.50 16.62 -10.92
N ALA A 82 -1.49 17.78 -10.28
CA ALA A 82 -0.83 18.96 -10.82
C ALA A 82 0.48 19.11 -10.03
N SER A 83 1.62 18.98 -10.72
CA SER A 83 2.96 19.37 -10.22
C SER A 83 3.59 18.56 -9.07
N LEU A 84 3.74 17.24 -9.22
CA LEU A 84 4.60 16.41 -8.34
C LEU A 84 5.98 16.09 -8.96
N GLY A 85 6.30 16.67 -10.13
CA GLY A 85 7.41 16.22 -11.00
C GLY A 85 8.83 16.39 -10.45
N THR A 86 9.03 17.04 -9.30
CA THR A 86 10.36 17.27 -8.71
C THR A 86 10.55 16.66 -7.33
N GLU A 87 9.57 15.90 -6.83
CA GLU A 87 9.63 15.33 -5.49
C GLU A 87 10.26 13.93 -5.45
N GLY A 88 10.97 13.61 -4.37
CA GLY A 88 11.53 12.27 -4.16
C GLY A 88 10.45 11.20 -3.95
N PHE A 89 10.75 9.94 -4.31
CA PHE A 89 9.80 8.81 -4.31
C PHE A 89 8.94 8.69 -3.05
N GLY A 90 9.57 8.77 -1.88
CA GLY A 90 8.87 8.65 -0.60
C GLY A 90 7.93 9.82 -0.32
N SER A 91 8.26 11.03 -0.79
CA SER A 91 7.45 12.25 -0.62
C SER A 91 6.14 12.14 -1.40
N ILE A 92 6.23 11.67 -2.65
CA ILE A 92 5.06 11.49 -3.51
C ILE A 92 4.00 10.58 -2.87
N LEU A 93 4.42 9.51 -2.18
CA LEU A 93 3.47 8.67 -1.43
C LEU A 93 2.70 9.46 -0.37
N GLN A 94 3.35 10.42 0.30
CA GLN A 94 2.70 11.20 1.36
C GLN A 94 1.54 12.04 0.80
N HIS A 95 1.69 12.58 -0.41
CA HIS A 95 0.64 13.36 -1.08
C HIS A 95 -0.55 12.51 -1.55
N PHE A 96 -0.35 11.22 -1.83
CA PHE A 96 -1.42 10.34 -2.33
C PHE A 96 -2.27 9.66 -1.26
N LYS A 97 -1.96 9.83 0.03
CA LYS A 97 -2.62 9.07 1.12
C LYS A 97 -4.14 9.18 1.11
N ALA A 98 -4.67 10.40 0.99
CA ALA A 98 -6.11 10.62 0.91
C ALA A 98 -6.72 9.93 -0.32
N CYS A 99 -6.02 10.01 -1.46
CA CYS A 99 -6.45 9.39 -2.70
C CYS A 99 -6.50 7.87 -2.60
N ILE A 100 -5.52 7.26 -1.94
CA ILE A 100 -5.48 5.82 -1.65
C ILE A 100 -6.67 5.42 -0.78
N VAL A 101 -6.95 6.17 0.29
CA VAL A 101 -8.08 5.86 1.18
C VAL A 101 -9.42 6.01 0.47
N PHE A 102 -9.65 7.12 -0.24
CA PHE A 102 -10.91 7.33 -0.95
C PHE A 102 -11.11 6.31 -2.09
N SER A 103 -10.07 6.00 -2.86
CA SER A 103 -10.18 4.99 -3.92
C SER A 103 -10.49 3.61 -3.35
N THR A 104 -9.87 3.24 -2.22
CA THR A 104 -10.16 1.99 -1.51
C THR A 104 -11.62 1.95 -1.04
N ALA A 105 -12.11 3.04 -0.42
CA ALA A 105 -13.50 3.14 0.03
C ALA A 105 -14.50 3.08 -1.13
N LEU A 106 -14.18 3.66 -2.29
CA LEU A 106 -14.99 3.58 -3.50
C LEU A 106 -14.92 2.21 -4.21
N SER A 107 -14.10 1.28 -3.70
CA SER A 107 -13.76 0.02 -4.40
C SER A 107 -13.25 0.26 -5.83
N SER A 108 -12.48 1.33 -6.00
CA SER A 108 -11.95 1.78 -7.29
C SER A 108 -10.47 1.45 -7.43
N ASN A 109 -10.04 1.07 -8.64
CA ASN A 109 -8.62 0.94 -8.93
C ASN A 109 -8.01 2.34 -9.12
N LEU A 110 -7.08 2.73 -8.24
CA LEU A 110 -6.40 4.03 -8.29
C LEU A 110 -5.35 4.04 -9.39
N ILE A 111 -5.49 4.97 -10.33
CA ILE A 111 -4.53 5.20 -11.42
C ILE A 111 -3.87 6.55 -11.16
N LEU A 112 -2.53 6.54 -11.05
CA LEU A 112 -1.75 7.79 -10.97
C LEU A 112 -1.64 8.38 -12.37
N SER A 113 -1.99 9.66 -12.52
CA SER A 113 -1.87 10.32 -13.82
C SER A 113 -0.43 10.37 -14.31
N TRP A 114 -0.24 10.11 -15.59
CA TRP A 114 1.00 10.44 -16.30
C TRP A 114 1.03 11.96 -16.45
N ASP A 115 1.62 12.67 -15.49
CA ASP A 115 1.88 14.08 -15.70
C ASP A 115 3.03 14.18 -16.71
N THR A 116 2.80 14.93 -17.79
CA THR A 116 3.70 15.14 -18.93
C THR A 116 4.98 15.92 -18.59
N VAL A 117 5.35 15.96 -17.31
CA VAL A 117 6.57 16.60 -16.80
C VAL A 117 7.64 15.54 -16.49
N ASP A 118 7.76 14.52 -17.34
CA ASP A 118 8.99 13.72 -17.50
C ASP A 118 10.03 14.58 -18.26
N VAL A 119 10.38 15.76 -17.75
CA VAL A 119 11.33 16.68 -18.41
C VAL A 119 12.70 16.55 -17.77
N ASN A 120 13.54 15.71 -18.39
CA ASN A 120 15.01 15.85 -18.49
C ASN A 120 15.85 16.01 -17.21
N ASP A 121 15.32 15.81 -16.01
CA ASP A 121 16.17 15.83 -14.82
C ASP A 121 16.87 14.47 -14.66
N VAL A 122 18.19 14.52 -14.51
CA VAL A 122 19.12 13.39 -14.74
C VAL A 122 18.97 12.27 -13.69
N ASN A 123 18.03 12.42 -12.74
CA ASN A 123 17.86 11.60 -11.54
C ASN A 123 16.42 11.08 -11.30
N VAL A 124 15.48 11.21 -12.25
CA VAL A 124 14.04 11.02 -11.96
C VAL A 124 13.45 9.79 -12.67
N TYR A 125 13.06 8.78 -11.89
CA TYR A 125 12.15 7.71 -12.31
C TYR A 125 10.71 8.22 -12.30
N SER A 126 9.89 7.72 -13.24
CA SER A 126 8.46 8.04 -13.27
C SER A 126 7.72 7.31 -12.14
N THR A 127 7.35 8.04 -11.08
CA THR A 127 6.61 7.47 -9.94
C THR A 127 5.26 6.89 -10.35
N SER A 128 4.57 7.52 -11.32
CA SER A 128 3.33 6.98 -11.88
C SER A 128 3.55 5.66 -12.61
N LYS A 129 4.65 5.52 -13.37
CA LYS A 129 5.04 4.24 -13.99
C LYS A 129 5.22 3.13 -12.95
N ILE A 130 5.94 3.42 -11.86
CA ILE A 130 6.24 2.44 -10.81
C ILE A 130 4.94 1.93 -10.16
N TYR A 131 4.09 2.83 -9.66
CA TYR A 131 2.87 2.44 -8.96
C TYR A 131 1.78 1.88 -9.88
N ASN A 132 1.77 2.22 -11.17
CA ASN A 132 0.78 1.72 -12.13
C ASN A 132 1.19 0.40 -12.80
N GLU A 133 2.37 -0.16 -12.55
CA GLU A 133 2.90 -1.29 -13.33
C GLU A 133 1.99 -2.52 -13.35
N ARG A 134 1.28 -2.81 -12.25
CA ARG A 134 0.31 -3.91 -12.16
C ARG A 134 -1.01 -3.66 -12.90
N ILE A 135 -1.27 -2.42 -13.31
CA ILE A 135 -2.54 -2.07 -13.95
C ILE A 135 -2.48 -2.50 -15.41
N PRO A 136 -3.40 -3.37 -15.88
CA PRO A 136 -3.48 -3.74 -17.28
C PRO A 136 -3.57 -2.52 -18.20
N LYS A 137 -2.93 -2.59 -19.38
CA LYS A 137 -2.84 -1.44 -20.29
C LYS A 137 -4.21 -0.90 -20.71
N ASP A 138 -5.19 -1.77 -20.89
CA ASP A 138 -6.60 -1.43 -21.17
C ASP A 138 -7.31 -0.75 -19.99
N GLU A 139 -6.89 -1.04 -18.76
CA GLU A 139 -7.33 -0.30 -17.57
C GLU A 139 -6.73 1.12 -17.54
N LEU A 140 -5.47 1.29 -17.98
CA LEU A 140 -4.79 2.58 -18.09
C LEU A 140 -5.35 3.48 -19.21
N THR A 141 -5.67 2.90 -20.37
CA THR A 141 -6.08 3.67 -21.57
C THR A 141 -7.58 3.73 -21.81
N GLY A 142 -8.38 2.87 -21.17
CA GLY A 142 -9.81 2.70 -21.44
C GLY A 142 -10.75 3.56 -20.60
N MET A 143 -10.31 4.74 -20.13
CA MET A 143 -11.17 5.62 -19.31
C MET A 143 -12.05 6.52 -20.18
N ASP A 144 -13.36 6.49 -19.94
CA ASP A 144 -14.29 7.46 -20.49
C ASP A 144 -14.31 8.72 -19.62
N LEU A 145 -13.56 9.74 -20.05
CA LEU A 145 -13.53 11.05 -19.40
C LEU A 145 -14.67 11.97 -19.85
N THR A 146 -15.55 11.54 -20.76
CA THR A 146 -16.71 12.36 -21.18
C THR A 146 -17.75 12.49 -20.07
N LYS A 147 -17.74 11.56 -19.10
CA LYS A 147 -18.52 11.59 -17.87
C LYS A 147 -17.61 11.37 -16.67
N ALA A 148 -17.01 12.45 -16.16
CA ALA A 148 -16.15 12.41 -14.98
C ALA A 148 -16.80 13.16 -13.81
N CYS A 149 -16.77 12.58 -12.61
CA CYS A 149 -17.17 13.25 -11.37
C CYS A 149 -15.97 13.40 -10.45
N ARG A 150 -15.80 14.56 -9.83
CA ARG A 150 -14.75 14.77 -8.84
C ARG A 150 -15.31 14.46 -7.45
N ILE A 151 -14.61 13.64 -6.68
CA ILE A 151 -15.02 13.35 -5.30
C ILE A 151 -15.07 14.65 -4.45
N GLN A 152 -14.20 15.61 -4.79
CA GLN A 152 -14.11 16.94 -4.20
C GLN A 152 -15.40 17.75 -4.32
N ASP A 153 -16.23 17.51 -5.34
CA ASP A 153 -17.49 18.22 -5.54
C ASP A 153 -18.59 17.71 -4.58
N HIS A 154 -18.38 16.53 -3.97
CA HIS A 154 -19.32 15.90 -3.04
C HIS A 154 -18.90 16.02 -1.56
N ILE A 155 -17.67 16.48 -1.29
CA ILE A 155 -17.07 16.58 0.05
C ILE A 155 -16.39 17.94 0.20
N SER A 156 -16.81 18.73 1.19
CA SER A 156 -16.15 20.00 1.52
C SER A 156 -14.71 19.77 1.98
N HIS A 157 -13.80 20.72 1.75
CA HIS A 157 -12.38 20.57 2.10
C HIS A 157 -12.17 20.18 3.59
N GLY A 158 -12.82 20.87 4.53
CA GLY A 158 -12.73 20.53 5.96
C GLY A 158 -13.31 19.15 6.33
N GLU A 159 -14.29 18.64 5.57
CA GLU A 159 -14.83 17.29 5.76
C GLU A 159 -13.87 16.21 5.23
N ARG A 160 -13.05 16.49 4.20
CA ARG A 160 -12.15 15.51 3.58
C ARG A 160 -11.16 14.91 4.57
N ILE A 161 -10.51 15.74 5.39
CA ILE A 161 -9.53 15.28 6.40
C ILE A 161 -10.22 14.38 7.43
N LYS A 162 -11.36 14.85 7.96
CA LYS A 162 -12.13 14.11 8.96
C LYS A 162 -12.59 12.77 8.41
N LEU A 163 -13.16 12.78 7.22
CA LEU A 163 -13.64 11.57 6.55
C LEU A 163 -12.50 10.62 6.23
N THR A 164 -11.37 11.13 5.75
CA THR A 164 -10.18 10.32 5.45
C THR A 164 -9.63 9.62 6.69
N ARG A 165 -9.47 10.34 7.81
CA ARG A 165 -9.03 9.75 9.08
C ARG A 165 -10.04 8.72 9.60
N ALA A 166 -11.33 9.04 9.55
CA ALA A 166 -12.38 8.13 10.00
C ALA A 166 -12.46 6.85 9.16
N LEU A 167 -12.28 6.94 7.84
CA LEU A 167 -12.14 5.77 6.96
C LEU A 167 -10.90 4.95 7.33
N CYS A 168 -9.76 5.61 7.55
CA CYS A 168 -8.51 4.96 7.94
C CYS A 168 -8.63 4.20 9.28
N ASN A 169 -9.44 4.74 10.20
CA ASN A 169 -9.74 4.14 11.51
C ASN A 169 -10.90 3.13 11.48
N GLY A 170 -11.57 2.94 10.33
CA GLY A 170 -12.69 2.00 10.20
C GLY A 170 -13.99 2.45 10.87
N GLU A 171 -14.23 3.76 10.98
CA GLU A 171 -15.45 4.30 11.59
C GLU A 171 -16.67 4.11 10.67
N GLY A 172 -17.76 3.51 11.18
CA GLY A 172 -18.93 3.12 10.38
C GLY A 172 -19.62 4.28 9.64
N TRP A 173 -19.76 5.45 10.27
CA TRP A 173 -20.37 6.63 9.63
C TRP A 173 -19.60 7.09 8.39
N ALA A 174 -18.28 6.88 8.38
CA ALA A 174 -17.42 7.27 7.27
C ALA A 174 -17.64 6.35 6.07
N ALA A 175 -17.81 5.05 6.32
CA ALA A 175 -18.20 4.08 5.29
C ALA A 175 -19.59 4.42 4.72
N GLU A 176 -20.58 4.69 5.57
CA GLU A 176 -21.93 5.10 5.13
C GLU A 176 -21.90 6.39 4.29
N ARG A 177 -21.09 7.37 4.71
CA ARG A 177 -20.90 8.62 3.97
C ARG A 177 -20.29 8.37 2.59
N MET A 178 -19.30 7.49 2.50
CA MET A 178 -18.67 7.10 1.25
C MET A 178 -19.58 6.29 0.34
N ASP A 179 -20.43 5.40 0.88
CA ASP A 179 -21.42 4.65 0.10
C ASP A 179 -22.42 5.60 -0.56
N GLY A 180 -22.89 6.62 0.16
CA GLY A 180 -23.75 7.66 -0.41
C GLY A 180 -23.09 8.43 -1.56
N ILE A 181 -21.80 8.73 -1.45
CA ILE A 181 -21.01 9.38 -2.52
C ILE A 181 -20.83 8.42 -3.70
N ALA A 182 -20.50 7.16 -3.44
CA ALA A 182 -20.32 6.13 -4.46
C ALA A 182 -21.59 5.88 -5.29
N MET A 183 -22.77 6.03 -4.66
CA MET A 183 -24.06 5.99 -5.34
C MET A 183 -24.26 7.20 -6.27
N GLN A 184 -23.90 8.41 -5.82
CA GLN A 184 -24.01 9.63 -6.63
C GLN A 184 -23.05 9.62 -7.82
N MET A 185 -21.90 8.97 -7.68
CA MET A 185 -20.85 8.88 -8.71
C MET A 185 -20.94 7.61 -9.57
N ASN A 186 -22.02 6.81 -9.47
CA ASN A 186 -22.06 5.49 -10.08
C ASN A 186 -21.98 5.49 -11.63
N ASP A 187 -22.40 6.58 -12.26
CA ASP A 187 -22.51 6.70 -13.72
C ASP A 187 -21.36 7.50 -14.36
N CYS A 188 -20.30 7.76 -13.59
CA CYS A 188 -19.14 8.54 -14.04
C CYS A 188 -17.81 7.94 -13.58
N THR A 189 -16.76 8.25 -14.34
CA THR A 189 -15.38 7.99 -13.93
C THR A 189 -15.04 8.89 -12.74
N SER A 190 -14.51 8.31 -11.68
CA SER A 190 -14.15 9.09 -10.47
C SER A 190 -12.81 9.78 -10.66
N ILE A 191 -12.76 11.08 -10.35
CA ILE A 191 -11.53 11.87 -10.26
C ILE A 191 -11.30 12.21 -8.79
N ILE A 192 -10.07 12.01 -8.33
CA ILE A 192 -9.62 12.41 -7.01
C ILE A 192 -8.48 13.41 -7.20
N ASP A 193 -8.74 14.68 -6.92
CA ASP A 193 -7.66 15.67 -6.86
C ASP A 193 -6.77 15.44 -5.63
N LEU A 194 -5.49 15.80 -5.76
CA LEU A 194 -4.50 15.77 -4.69
C LEU A 194 -4.85 16.73 -3.55
N GLU A 195 -4.52 16.33 -2.32
CA GLU A 195 -4.56 17.18 -1.11
C GLU A 195 -3.15 17.17 -0.51
N ASN A 196 -2.41 18.28 -0.61
CA ASN A 196 -0.95 18.19 -0.53
C ASN A 196 -0.38 18.06 0.88
N ASP A 197 -0.89 18.69 1.95
CA ASP A 197 -0.01 18.92 3.11
C ASP A 197 -0.53 18.44 4.50
N GLU A 198 -1.81 18.08 4.64
CA GLU A 198 -2.43 17.94 5.98
C GLU A 198 -2.56 16.49 6.49
N LEU A 199 -2.27 15.49 5.65
CA LEU A 199 -2.47 14.06 5.94
C LEU A 199 -1.17 13.25 5.95
N ILE A 200 -0.03 13.95 5.95
CA ILE A 200 1.32 13.38 5.88
C ILE A 200 1.65 12.53 7.11
N GLN A 201 0.98 12.73 8.25
CA GLN A 201 1.54 12.41 9.56
C GLN A 201 1.07 11.08 10.15
N ASP A 202 -0.16 10.60 9.94
CA ASP A 202 -0.73 9.49 10.74
C ASP A 202 -1.41 8.36 9.95
N MET A 203 -1.28 8.31 8.62
CA MET A 203 -2.04 7.36 7.79
C MET A 203 -1.24 6.22 7.16
N ASN A 204 0.06 6.12 7.45
CA ASN A 204 0.92 5.12 6.82
C ASN A 204 0.42 3.68 7.06
N GLY A 205 -0.12 3.40 8.24
CA GLY A 205 -0.74 2.13 8.58
C GLY A 205 -1.86 1.71 7.63
N CYS A 206 -2.84 2.58 7.35
CA CYS A 206 -3.97 2.18 6.50
C CYS A 206 -3.65 2.19 5.00
N VAL A 207 -2.66 2.96 4.54
CA VAL A 207 -2.24 2.91 3.12
C VAL A 207 -1.21 1.83 2.82
N MET A 208 -0.57 1.25 3.85
CA MET A 208 0.46 0.22 3.70
C MET A 208 0.04 -0.97 2.82
N PRO A 209 -1.17 -1.56 2.94
CA PRO A 209 -1.57 -2.68 2.08
C PRO A 209 -1.53 -2.31 0.60
N TRP A 210 -1.99 -1.10 0.25
CA TRP A 210 -1.94 -0.59 -1.11
C TRP A 210 -0.50 -0.37 -1.58
N VAL A 211 0.35 0.24 -0.75
CA VAL A 211 1.77 0.48 -1.08
C VAL A 211 2.49 -0.83 -1.38
N ARG A 212 2.35 -1.83 -0.51
CA ARG A 212 2.98 -3.15 -0.69
C ARG A 212 2.45 -3.85 -1.92
N GLU A 213 1.13 -3.81 -2.16
CA GLU A 213 0.51 -4.40 -3.33
C GLU A 213 1.10 -3.81 -4.62
N ARG A 214 1.20 -2.48 -4.70
CA ARG A 214 1.73 -1.78 -5.88
C ARG A 214 3.23 -1.92 -6.06
N LEU A 215 3.99 -1.95 -4.98
CA LEU A 215 5.45 -2.06 -5.07
C LEU A 215 5.93 -3.50 -5.22
N SER A 216 5.19 -4.50 -4.76
CA SER A 216 5.64 -5.90 -4.78
C SER A 216 6.21 -6.46 -6.11
N PRO A 217 5.84 -6.02 -7.34
CA PRO A 217 6.55 -6.43 -8.56
C PRO A 217 8.04 -6.07 -8.59
N HIS A 218 8.39 -4.95 -7.94
CA HIS A 218 9.76 -4.40 -7.92
C HIS A 218 10.60 -4.99 -6.80
N PHE A 219 10.00 -5.76 -5.90
CA PHE A 219 10.65 -6.20 -4.66
C PHE A 219 10.68 -7.71 -4.55
N THR A 220 11.88 -8.28 -4.54
CA THR A 220 12.12 -9.64 -4.06
C THR A 220 12.73 -9.56 -2.66
N LEU A 221 11.87 -9.57 -1.65
CA LEU A 221 12.30 -9.49 -0.26
C LEU A 221 12.66 -10.87 0.29
N PRO A 222 13.65 -10.95 1.20
CA PRO A 222 13.99 -12.21 1.85
C PRO A 222 12.81 -12.74 2.68
N PRO A 223 12.76 -14.06 2.93
CA PRO A 223 11.83 -14.60 3.91
C PRO A 223 12.12 -13.94 5.27
N PRO A 224 11.06 -13.62 6.02
CA PRO A 224 11.25 -12.91 7.27
C PRO A 224 11.85 -13.82 8.36
N LEU A 225 12.31 -13.22 9.45
CA LEU A 225 12.84 -13.98 10.60
C LEU A 225 11.75 -14.86 11.23
N ASN A 226 12.16 -16.04 11.72
CA ASN A 226 11.32 -16.84 12.60
C ASN A 226 11.24 -16.15 13.96
N THR A 227 10.06 -15.73 14.39
CA THR A 227 9.83 -15.16 15.73
C THR A 227 9.89 -16.23 16.81
N GLY A 228 10.14 -15.81 18.05
CA GLY A 228 10.20 -16.69 19.21
C GLY A 228 11.54 -17.41 19.39
N LEU A 229 12.51 -17.18 18.50
CA LEU A 229 13.84 -17.77 18.56
C LEU A 229 14.92 -16.71 18.29
N PRO A 230 16.11 -16.86 18.88
CA PRO A 230 17.27 -16.07 18.50
C PRO A 230 17.58 -16.21 16.99
N PRO A 231 18.09 -15.15 16.33
CA PRO A 231 18.54 -15.22 14.95
C PRO A 231 19.59 -16.32 14.76
N THR A 232 19.46 -17.16 13.73
CA THR A 232 20.42 -18.24 13.42
C THR A 232 21.43 -17.86 12.32
N ARG A 233 21.39 -16.59 11.90
CA ARG A 233 22.20 -15.98 10.85
C ARG A 233 22.58 -14.57 11.30
N PRO A 234 23.56 -13.90 10.65
CA PRO A 234 23.87 -12.52 10.95
C PRO A 234 22.61 -11.65 10.93
N VAL A 235 22.48 -10.77 11.92
CA VAL A 235 21.39 -9.80 11.97
C VAL A 235 21.70 -8.69 10.97
N THR A 236 20.78 -8.46 10.04
CA THR A 236 20.93 -7.43 9.02
C THR A 236 20.31 -6.12 9.51
N VAL A 237 21.04 -5.01 9.35
CA VAL A 237 20.66 -3.68 9.86
C VAL A 237 20.72 -2.67 8.72
N GLY A 238 19.57 -2.13 8.36
CA GLY A 238 19.43 -1.06 7.38
C GLY A 238 19.40 0.29 8.08
N VAL A 239 20.28 1.20 7.70
CA VAL A 239 20.36 2.56 8.24
C VAL A 239 20.03 3.53 7.11
N HIS A 240 19.12 4.49 7.34
CA HIS A 240 18.83 5.54 6.36
C HIS A 240 19.29 6.91 6.84
N ILE A 241 20.21 7.52 6.09
CA ILE A 241 20.79 8.83 6.37
C ILE A 241 20.47 9.77 5.21
N ARG A 242 19.63 10.77 5.46
CA ARG A 242 19.26 11.81 4.49
C ARG A 242 20.32 12.91 4.48
N TRP A 243 21.45 12.62 3.85
CA TRP A 243 22.60 13.54 3.81
C TRP A 243 22.42 14.69 2.82
N GLY A 244 21.98 14.41 1.58
CA GLY A 244 21.88 15.42 0.51
C GLY A 244 21.23 16.74 0.93
N ASP A 245 20.08 16.70 1.61
CA ASP A 245 19.39 17.90 2.11
C ASP A 245 20.03 18.51 3.34
N THR A 246 20.59 17.66 4.21
CA THR A 246 21.31 18.08 5.43
C THR A 246 22.57 18.87 5.06
N ALA A 247 23.27 18.47 3.98
CA ALA A 247 24.47 19.15 3.48
C ALA A 247 24.19 20.49 2.79
N ILE A 248 22.97 20.70 2.29
CA ILE A 248 22.56 21.92 1.56
C ILE A 248 21.94 22.96 2.52
N ALA A 249 21.54 22.57 3.73
CA ALA A 249 21.03 23.48 4.73
C ALA A 249 22.07 24.60 5.02
N PRO A 250 21.67 25.88 5.12
CA PRO A 250 22.60 26.99 5.22
C PRO A 250 23.28 26.99 6.59
N THR A 251 24.44 26.35 6.71
CA THR A 251 25.22 26.41 7.95
C THR A 251 26.30 27.47 7.83
N ASN A 252 26.04 28.65 8.40
CA ASN A 252 27.07 29.64 8.76
C ASN A 252 27.90 29.19 9.99
N SER A 253 28.01 27.88 10.24
CA SER A 253 28.63 27.29 11.42
C SER A 253 29.35 25.99 11.05
N THR A 254 30.47 25.73 11.71
CA THR A 254 31.17 24.44 11.70
C THR A 254 30.19 23.30 11.99
N PHE A 255 30.14 22.31 11.11
CA PHE A 255 29.31 21.12 11.26
C PHE A 255 29.83 20.27 12.44
N ASP A 256 29.01 20.08 13.48
CA ASP A 256 29.30 19.19 14.60
C ASP A 256 28.40 17.93 14.53
N PRO A 257 28.96 16.76 14.17
CA PRO A 257 28.18 15.52 14.01
C PRO A 257 27.49 15.05 15.30
N ALA A 258 27.97 15.47 16.47
CA ALA A 258 27.39 15.05 17.75
C ALA A 258 26.09 15.80 18.08
N THR A 259 25.90 16.99 17.53
CA THR A 259 24.77 17.87 17.85
C THR A 259 23.92 18.26 16.63
N HIS A 260 24.36 17.89 15.42
CA HIS A 260 23.63 18.24 14.20
C HIS A 260 22.37 17.40 14.01
N ASN A 261 21.26 18.07 13.73
CA ASN A 261 20.01 17.43 13.35
C ASN A 261 20.08 17.01 11.88
N PHE A 262 20.08 15.71 11.62
CA PHE A 262 19.96 15.17 10.26
C PHE A 262 18.48 15.21 9.87
N TYR A 263 18.13 15.97 8.83
CA TYR A 263 16.73 16.23 8.51
C TYR A 263 15.98 14.94 8.15
N GLY A 264 15.06 14.49 9.01
CA GLY A 264 14.30 13.25 8.81
C GLY A 264 15.14 11.96 8.92
N SER A 265 16.31 12.01 9.54
CA SER A 265 17.15 10.85 9.87
C SER A 265 17.39 10.77 11.36
N MET A 266 17.85 9.59 11.80
CA MET A 266 18.35 9.41 13.16
C MET A 266 19.71 10.08 13.31
N THR A 267 19.97 10.67 14.48
CA THR A 267 21.28 11.23 14.81
C THR A 267 22.36 10.15 14.81
N LEU A 268 23.58 10.51 14.39
CA LEU A 268 24.70 9.56 14.33
C LEU A 268 25.02 8.92 15.70
N PRO A 269 25.02 9.65 16.83
CA PRO A 269 25.27 9.03 18.14
C PRO A 269 24.26 7.92 18.49
N HIS A 270 22.98 8.11 18.19
CA HIS A 270 21.99 7.06 18.40
C HIS A 270 22.17 5.88 17.44
N ILE A 271 22.54 6.13 16.17
CA ILE A 271 22.89 5.05 15.23
C ILE A 271 24.02 4.19 15.81
N SER A 272 25.13 4.83 16.23
CA SER A 272 26.26 4.13 16.81
C SER A 272 25.87 3.37 18.09
N GLN A 273 25.06 3.97 18.97
CA GLN A 273 24.56 3.32 20.18
C GLN A 273 23.78 2.04 19.85
N VAL A 274 22.80 2.12 18.96
CA VAL A 274 21.95 0.96 18.62
C VAL A 274 22.76 -0.14 17.91
N LEU A 275 23.69 0.23 17.04
CA LEU A 275 24.60 -0.73 16.40
C LEU A 275 25.47 -1.45 17.44
N ALA A 276 26.00 -0.73 18.43
CA ALA A 276 26.78 -1.33 19.52
C ALA A 276 25.93 -2.30 20.36
N ASP A 277 24.68 -1.92 20.69
CA ASP A 277 23.75 -2.79 21.42
C ASP A 277 23.39 -4.07 20.64
N LEU A 278 23.23 -3.96 19.31
CA LEU A 278 22.99 -5.11 18.43
C LEU A 278 24.20 -6.05 18.38
N VAL A 279 25.41 -5.53 18.22
CA VAL A 279 26.64 -6.32 18.23
C VAL A 279 26.84 -7.01 19.58
N ALA A 280 26.58 -6.31 20.69
CA ALA A 280 26.67 -6.87 22.03
C ALA A 280 25.61 -7.96 22.29
N THR A 281 24.41 -7.83 21.70
CA THR A 281 23.32 -8.79 21.88
C THR A 281 23.47 -10.05 21.02
N TYR A 282 24.03 -9.91 19.81
CA TYR A 282 24.15 -11.01 18.83
C TYR A 282 25.62 -11.31 18.44
N PRO A 283 26.53 -11.59 19.40
CA PRO A 283 27.96 -11.74 19.12
C PRO A 283 28.31 -13.00 18.31
N GLU A 284 27.52 -14.06 18.42
CA GLU A 284 27.81 -15.36 17.79
C GLU A 284 27.65 -15.35 16.27
N HIS A 285 26.71 -14.56 15.77
CA HIS A 285 26.40 -14.47 14.35
C HIS A 285 26.82 -13.14 13.71
N GLY A 286 27.08 -12.12 14.54
CA GLY A 286 27.48 -10.80 14.09
C GLY A 286 26.34 -10.01 13.46
N VAL A 287 26.68 -8.80 13.01
CA VAL A 287 25.77 -7.82 12.44
C VAL A 287 26.27 -7.43 11.06
N GLN A 288 25.37 -7.42 10.07
CA GLN A 288 25.64 -6.93 8.72
C GLN A 288 24.95 -5.59 8.52
N ILE A 289 25.72 -4.55 8.22
CA ILE A 289 25.22 -3.18 8.16
C ILE A 289 25.06 -2.76 6.70
N THR A 290 23.89 -2.21 6.38
CA THR A 290 23.57 -1.59 5.09
C THR A 290 23.21 -0.14 5.35
N ILE A 291 23.87 0.80 4.67
CA ILE A 291 23.64 2.25 4.85
C ILE A 291 23.12 2.82 3.54
N ALA A 292 21.88 3.30 3.54
CA ALA A 292 21.33 4.10 2.46
C ALA A 292 21.58 5.58 2.73
N MET A 293 22.34 6.23 1.85
CA MET A 293 22.69 7.64 1.98
C MET A 293 22.82 8.27 0.60
N GLU A 294 21.82 9.06 0.20
CA GLU A 294 21.85 9.79 -1.08
C GLU A 294 22.99 10.82 -1.07
N ARG A 295 23.82 10.81 -2.12
CA ARG A 295 25.03 11.65 -2.27
C ARG A 295 26.03 11.40 -1.14
N ALA A 296 26.36 10.14 -0.93
CA ALA A 296 27.15 9.68 0.19
C ALA A 296 28.43 10.49 0.42
N ASP A 297 28.70 10.84 1.68
CA ASP A 297 29.89 11.58 2.09
C ASP A 297 30.71 10.75 3.08
N ALA A 298 31.99 10.57 2.77
CA ALA A 298 32.91 9.77 3.58
C ALA A 298 33.00 10.27 5.03
N ARG A 299 32.85 11.58 5.27
CA ARG A 299 32.91 12.15 6.62
C ARG A 299 31.79 11.63 7.53
N VAL A 300 30.61 11.40 6.97
CA VAL A 300 29.48 10.84 7.73
C VAL A 300 29.77 9.40 8.16
N LEU A 301 30.40 8.63 7.28
CA LEU A 301 30.79 7.25 7.54
C LEU A 301 31.93 7.18 8.58
N ASP A 302 32.88 8.11 8.50
CA ASP A 302 33.95 8.27 9.49
C ASP A 302 33.39 8.62 10.88
N TRP A 303 32.37 9.50 10.96
CA TRP A 303 31.73 9.85 12.24
C TRP A 303 30.92 8.72 12.87
N LEU A 304 30.45 7.76 12.08
CA LEU A 304 29.85 6.53 12.59
C LEU A 304 30.92 5.53 13.08
N GLU A 305 32.20 5.85 12.92
CA GLU A 305 33.34 5.00 13.26
C GLU A 305 33.30 3.63 12.54
N LEU A 306 32.66 3.58 11.37
CA LEU A 306 32.53 2.37 10.57
C LEU A 306 33.71 2.26 9.59
N SER A 307 34.51 1.22 9.73
CA SER A 307 35.63 0.97 8.82
C SER A 307 35.15 0.56 7.42
N PRO A 308 35.82 0.97 6.33
CA PRO A 308 35.50 0.48 5.00
C PRO A 308 35.46 -1.06 4.95
N GLY A 309 34.41 -1.61 4.35
CA GLY A 309 34.19 -3.05 4.26
C GLY A 309 33.42 -3.67 5.44
N THR A 310 33.06 -2.90 6.48
CA THR A 310 32.16 -3.35 7.56
C THR A 310 30.69 -3.06 7.28
N TYR A 311 30.39 -2.34 6.18
CA TYR A 311 29.05 -1.98 5.74
C TYR A 311 28.92 -2.06 4.22
N THR A 312 27.69 -2.20 3.75
CA THR A 312 27.31 -2.00 2.35
C THR A 312 26.70 -0.61 2.21
N LEU A 313 27.25 0.22 1.30
CA LEU A 313 26.72 1.55 1.01
C LEU A 313 25.74 1.48 -0.17
N LEU A 314 24.55 2.04 0.00
CA LEU A 314 23.53 2.21 -1.04
C LEU A 314 23.46 3.69 -1.42
N ASP A 315 24.06 4.01 -2.57
CA ASP A 315 24.03 5.31 -3.24
C ASP A 315 24.15 5.05 -4.75
N SER A 316 23.32 4.13 -5.27
CA SER A 316 23.52 3.53 -6.61
C SER A 316 22.85 4.31 -7.73
N MET A 317 22.11 5.38 -7.41
CA MET A 317 21.16 6.08 -8.28
C MET A 317 19.94 5.23 -8.71
N ASP A 318 19.92 3.93 -8.42
CA ASP A 318 18.74 3.07 -8.54
C ASP A 318 17.95 3.11 -7.22
N VAL A 319 17.04 4.08 -7.13
CA VAL A 319 16.24 4.30 -5.91
C VAL A 319 15.37 3.10 -5.55
N LEU A 320 14.88 2.32 -6.52
CA LEU A 320 14.09 1.12 -6.21
C LEU A 320 15.00 -0.02 -5.73
N GLY A 321 16.15 -0.21 -6.36
CA GLY A 321 17.16 -1.17 -5.93
C GLY A 321 17.69 -0.88 -4.52
N ASP A 322 17.98 0.39 -4.23
CA ASP A 322 18.41 0.85 -2.91
C ASP A 322 17.29 0.69 -1.87
N LEU A 323 16.05 1.00 -2.22
CA LEU A 323 14.89 0.80 -1.34
C LEU A 323 14.70 -0.69 -1.04
N GLN A 324 14.83 -1.57 -2.03
CA GLN A 324 14.74 -3.02 -1.83
C GLN A 324 15.81 -3.51 -0.87
N GLN A 325 17.07 -3.12 -1.08
CA GLN A 325 18.18 -3.53 -0.23
C GLN A 325 18.06 -2.97 1.18
N LEU A 326 17.63 -1.72 1.34
CA LEU A 326 17.37 -1.13 2.65
C LEU A 326 16.24 -1.88 3.37
N SER A 327 15.10 -2.09 2.71
CA SER A 327 13.91 -2.73 3.29
C SER A 327 14.09 -4.22 3.59
N ALA A 328 15.07 -4.89 2.98
CA ALA A 328 15.34 -6.30 3.21
C ALA A 328 15.93 -6.60 4.60
N ASN A 329 16.33 -5.56 5.37
CA ASN A 329 17.00 -5.74 6.65
C ASN A 329 16.03 -6.11 7.80
N ASP A 330 16.54 -6.92 8.73
CA ASP A 330 15.82 -7.36 9.94
C ASP A 330 15.52 -6.19 10.87
N VAL A 331 16.51 -5.31 11.03
CA VAL A 331 16.41 -4.06 11.78
C VAL A 331 16.50 -2.88 10.81
N LEU A 332 15.64 -1.88 11.01
CA LEU A 332 15.73 -0.59 10.32
C LEU A 332 15.97 0.52 11.34
N LEU A 333 17.00 1.33 11.12
CA LEU A 333 17.30 2.55 11.89
C LEU A 333 16.95 3.75 11.01
N LEU A 334 15.86 4.42 11.37
CA LEU A 334 15.23 5.42 10.52
C LEU A 334 14.97 6.72 11.30
N GLY A 335 14.86 7.83 10.56
CA GLY A 335 14.14 9.00 11.03
C GLY A 335 12.80 9.14 10.31
N GLU A 336 12.15 10.29 10.44
CA GLU A 336 10.84 10.56 9.85
C GLU A 336 10.86 10.99 8.36
N SER A 337 11.98 10.82 7.67
CA SER A 337 12.04 11.03 6.21
C SER A 337 11.05 10.12 5.49
N SER A 338 10.40 10.66 4.45
CA SER A 338 9.38 9.92 3.71
C SER A 338 9.94 8.69 3.00
N TYR A 339 11.23 8.69 2.63
CA TYR A 339 11.92 7.53 2.08
C TYR A 339 12.16 6.44 3.14
N GLY A 340 12.61 6.81 4.35
CA GLY A 340 12.74 5.87 5.46
C GLY A 340 11.40 5.24 5.84
N VAL A 341 10.34 6.06 5.92
CA VAL A 341 8.96 5.58 6.13
C VAL A 341 8.56 4.58 5.05
N LEU A 342 8.82 4.87 3.78
CA LEU A 342 8.52 3.94 2.69
C LEU A 342 9.29 2.63 2.84
N ALA A 343 10.57 2.70 3.23
CA ALA A 343 11.38 1.51 3.47
C ALA A 343 10.78 0.62 4.56
N HIS A 344 10.27 1.22 5.64
CA HIS A 344 9.54 0.51 6.68
C HIS A 344 8.23 -0.13 6.16
N LEU A 345 7.45 0.60 5.35
CA LEU A 345 6.15 0.10 4.87
C LEU A 345 6.26 -1.12 3.95
N VAL A 346 7.36 -1.25 3.21
CA VAL A 346 7.60 -2.40 2.32
C VAL A 346 8.43 -3.50 2.97
N ALA A 347 9.18 -3.22 4.05
CA ALA A 347 10.01 -4.20 4.73
C ALA A 347 9.20 -5.43 5.19
N PRO A 348 9.72 -6.65 5.05
CA PRO A 348 9.00 -7.84 5.48
C PRO A 348 8.88 -7.88 7.01
N GLY A 349 7.78 -8.43 7.51
CA GLY A 349 7.64 -8.81 8.91
C GLY A 349 7.71 -10.34 9.04
N PRO A 350 8.26 -10.90 10.15
CA PRO A 350 8.73 -10.18 11.33
C PRO A 350 10.03 -9.38 11.24
N GLY A 351 10.16 -8.33 12.06
CA GLY A 351 11.36 -7.49 12.15
C GLY A 351 11.23 -6.32 13.14
N LEU A 352 12.25 -5.46 13.22
CA LEU A 352 12.31 -4.33 14.14
C LEU A 352 12.59 -3.03 13.37
N THR A 353 11.91 -1.95 13.73
CA THR A 353 12.19 -0.61 13.23
C THR A 353 12.38 0.32 14.43
N ILE A 354 13.56 0.90 14.56
CA ILE A 354 13.90 1.90 15.56
C ILE A 354 13.87 3.26 14.87
N VAL A 355 13.12 4.20 15.43
CA VAL A 355 12.81 5.48 14.79
C VAL A 355 13.19 6.64 15.69
N GLU A 356 13.91 7.61 15.13
CA GLU A 356 14.07 8.93 15.74
C GLU A 356 13.05 9.93 15.21
N GLY A 357 12.55 10.78 16.10
CA GLY A 357 11.74 11.94 15.73
C GLY A 357 10.22 11.76 15.84
N GLY A 358 9.70 10.81 16.62
CA GLY A 358 8.28 10.37 16.65
C GLY A 358 7.15 11.38 16.92
N GLY A 359 7.40 12.69 16.90
CA GLY A 359 6.40 13.73 17.07
C GLY A 359 5.40 13.84 15.92
N LEU A 360 5.73 13.35 14.71
CA LEU A 360 4.82 13.42 13.56
C LEU A 360 4.01 12.14 13.34
N GLY A 361 4.12 11.13 14.20
CA GLY A 361 3.22 9.96 14.18
C GLY A 361 3.31 9.04 12.96
N LYS A 362 4.33 9.20 12.09
CA LYS A 362 4.43 8.49 10.79
C LYS A 362 4.50 6.96 10.91
N PHE A 363 4.83 6.43 12.08
CA PHE A 363 4.94 5.00 12.33
C PHE A 363 3.89 4.48 13.34
N SER A 364 3.04 5.34 13.89
CA SER A 364 2.15 5.05 15.03
C SER A 364 1.14 3.92 14.78
N ASN A 365 0.70 3.70 13.54
CA ASN A 365 -0.29 2.69 13.17
C ASN A 365 0.25 1.62 12.20
N THR A 366 1.56 1.41 12.17
CA THR A 366 2.22 0.54 11.19
C THR A 366 2.57 -0.86 11.72
N SER A 367 2.34 -1.12 13.01
CA SER A 367 2.68 -2.38 13.69
C SER A 367 1.86 -3.60 13.26
N GLY A 368 0.73 -3.40 12.57
CA GLY A 368 -0.23 -4.46 12.22
C GLY A 368 0.28 -5.58 11.29
N TRP A 369 1.52 -5.49 10.79
CA TRP A 369 2.09 -6.42 9.81
C TRP A 369 3.36 -7.13 10.28
N GLY A 370 3.55 -7.22 11.59
CA GLY A 370 4.57 -8.11 12.15
C GLY A 370 5.92 -7.45 12.41
N ARG A 371 6.07 -6.14 12.21
CA ARG A 371 7.28 -5.41 12.63
C ARG A 371 7.04 -4.61 13.91
N HIS A 372 7.95 -4.75 14.87
CA HIS A 372 8.00 -3.88 16.05
C HIS A 372 8.47 -2.49 15.65
N VAL A 373 7.87 -1.47 16.25
CA VAL A 373 8.31 -0.07 16.11
C VAL A 373 8.68 0.46 17.48
N VAL A 374 9.92 0.89 17.63
CA VAL A 374 10.44 1.49 18.86
C VAL A 374 10.91 2.91 18.56
N TYR A 375 10.31 3.89 19.22
CA TYR A 375 10.81 5.25 19.15
C TYR A 375 12.05 5.41 20.03
N MET A 376 13.06 6.11 19.55
CA MET A 376 14.34 6.29 20.24
C MET A 376 14.15 6.89 21.64
N GLU A 377 13.14 7.74 21.84
CA GLU A 377 12.76 8.30 23.16
C GLU A 377 12.39 7.24 24.22
N LYS A 378 11.98 6.04 23.78
CA LYS A 378 11.62 4.89 24.63
C LYS A 378 12.60 3.73 24.48
N TYR A 379 13.64 3.90 23.68
CA TYR A 379 14.59 2.84 23.39
C TYR A 379 15.42 2.51 24.63
N THR A 380 15.63 1.22 24.83
CA THR A 380 16.57 0.65 25.80
C THR A 380 17.41 -0.41 25.08
N PRO A 381 18.59 -0.78 25.59
CA PRO A 381 19.39 -1.86 24.99
C PRO A 381 18.61 -3.18 24.86
N SER A 382 17.65 -3.47 25.75
CA SER A 382 16.80 -4.66 25.65
C SER A 382 15.80 -4.61 24.50
N SER A 383 15.54 -3.44 23.91
CA SER A 383 14.59 -3.26 22.79
C SER A 383 15.02 -4.04 21.54
N VAL A 384 16.33 -4.27 21.35
CA VAL A 384 16.83 -5.05 20.19
C VAL A 384 16.41 -6.53 20.25
N ARG A 385 16.04 -7.03 21.43
CA ARG A 385 15.50 -8.39 21.61
C ARG A 385 14.06 -8.54 21.13
N LEU A 386 13.38 -7.45 20.77
CA LEU A 386 12.06 -7.53 20.15
C LEU A 386 12.07 -8.29 18.81
N LEU A 387 13.24 -8.42 18.15
CA LEU A 387 13.41 -9.34 17.01
C LEU A 387 13.05 -10.80 17.34
N GLU A 388 13.23 -11.20 18.60
CA GLU A 388 12.96 -12.55 19.10
C GLU A 388 11.49 -12.71 19.52
N VAL A 389 10.69 -11.63 19.52
CA VAL A 389 9.33 -11.61 20.08
C VAL A 389 8.29 -11.53 18.95
N PRO A 390 7.24 -12.38 18.95
CA PRO A 390 6.12 -12.22 18.02
C PRO A 390 5.43 -10.85 18.21
N VAL A 391 5.08 -10.17 17.11
CA VAL A 391 4.30 -8.93 17.20
C VAL A 391 2.85 -9.24 17.53
N GLY A 392 2.28 -8.52 18.51
CA GLY A 392 0.89 -8.67 18.94
C GLY A 392 0.64 -9.70 20.04
N SER A 393 1.70 -10.14 20.73
CA SER A 393 1.62 -10.96 21.97
C SER A 393 1.15 -10.17 23.17
#